data_AF-A0A4P6F6D9-F1
#
_entry.id   AF-A0A4P6F6D9-F1
#
_cell.length_a   1.000
_cell.length_b   1.000
_cell.length_c   1.000
_cell.angle_alpha   90.00
_cell.angle_beta   90.00
_cell.angle_gamma   90.00
#
_symmetry.space_group_name_H-M   'P 1'
#
loop_
_entity.id
_entity.type
_entity.pdbx_description
1 polymer ?
#
loop_
_entity_poly.entity_id
_entity_poly.type
_entity_poly.pdbx_seq_one_letter_code
_entity_poly.pdbx_strand_id
1 'polypeptide(L)'
;MTGGAAGSKDRAYCVDALDALRRLEANRYRRNEAARELERQARRRWTAWSFGVALVLPVLVWAYFLASEAGFAHLHQFPARTAGVLVASVFLLVVGWVAAAGLGSTRLFAGVRDQAARGPRGLHAREVAAADAAARRILAEPTLSEGRIPDRYLSPRMVSMLLRFFDAGQATFLESAVYMLDAELRGSAHYRNLVPAETTASRERERLAGHPTEGGQP
;
A
#
# COMPACT_ATOMS: atom_id res chain seq x y z
N MET A 1 -36.10 -37.64 -3.91
CA MET A 1 -36.08 -36.45 -3.02
C MET A 1 -34.72 -36.35 -2.31
N THR A 2 -33.62 -36.16 -3.05
CA THR A 2 -32.23 -36.15 -2.52
C THR A 2 -31.52 -34.80 -2.70
N GLY A 3 -32.20 -33.79 -3.25
CA GLY A 3 -31.59 -32.49 -3.61
C GLY A 3 -31.22 -31.56 -2.46
N GLY A 4 -31.77 -31.76 -1.25
CA GLY A 4 -31.55 -30.84 -0.12
C GLY A 4 -30.14 -30.89 0.49
N ALA A 5 -29.47 -32.04 0.45
CA ALA A 5 -28.16 -32.22 1.08
C ALA A 5 -26.98 -31.76 0.20
N ALA A 6 -27.17 -31.69 -1.12
CA ALA A 6 -26.15 -31.22 -2.05
C ALA A 6 -26.11 -29.68 -2.10
N GLY A 7 -27.29 -29.03 -2.10
CA GLY A 7 -27.36 -27.56 -2.09
C GLY A 7 -26.83 -26.91 -0.82
N SER A 8 -26.95 -27.57 0.34
CA SER A 8 -26.35 -27.07 1.57
C SER A 8 -24.81 -27.12 1.55
N LYS A 9 -24.22 -28.18 0.96
CA LYS A 9 -22.76 -28.32 0.82
C LYS A 9 -22.18 -27.34 -0.20
N ASP A 10 -22.84 -27.17 -1.36
CA ASP A 10 -22.38 -26.25 -2.41
C ASP A 10 -22.50 -24.78 -1.96
N ARG A 11 -23.55 -24.45 -1.20
CA ARG A 11 -23.67 -23.13 -0.55
C ARG A 11 -22.58 -22.92 0.50
N ALA A 12 -22.33 -23.90 1.37
CA ALA A 12 -21.26 -23.81 2.38
C ALA A 12 -19.89 -23.59 1.72
N TYR A 13 -19.60 -24.31 0.64
CA TYR A 13 -18.40 -24.11 -0.17
C TYR A 13 -18.28 -22.68 -0.71
N CYS A 14 -19.37 -22.06 -1.20
CA CYS A 14 -19.35 -20.68 -1.67
C CYS A 14 -19.10 -19.67 -0.53
N VAL A 15 -19.64 -19.94 0.68
CA VAL A 15 -19.37 -19.11 1.86
C VAL A 15 -17.89 -19.19 2.23
N ASP A 16 -17.32 -20.39 2.28
CA ASP A 16 -15.91 -20.60 2.63
C ASP A 16 -14.98 -19.98 1.59
N ALA A 17 -15.28 -20.13 0.30
CA ALA A 17 -14.54 -19.48 -0.79
C ALA A 17 -14.62 -17.94 -0.70
N LEU A 18 -15.80 -17.39 -0.36
CA LEU A 18 -15.96 -15.95 -0.16
C LEU A 18 -15.13 -15.44 1.01
N ASP A 19 -15.11 -16.16 2.13
CA ASP A 19 -14.34 -15.78 3.30
C ASP A 19 -12.83 -15.85 3.03
N ALA A 20 -12.36 -16.91 2.37
CA ALA A 20 -10.98 -17.04 1.93
C ALA A 20 -10.55 -15.88 1.01
N LEU A 21 -11.40 -15.49 0.04
CA LEU A 21 -11.13 -14.35 -0.84
C LEU A 21 -11.10 -13.01 -0.10
N ARG A 22 -11.98 -12.81 0.90
CA ARG A 22 -11.97 -11.61 1.74
C ARG A 22 -10.71 -11.54 2.61
N ARG A 23 -10.27 -12.66 3.18
CA ARG A 23 -9.01 -12.75 3.93
C ARG A 23 -7.81 -12.41 3.03
N LEU A 24 -7.82 -12.88 1.78
CA LEU A 24 -6.80 -12.59 0.79
C LEU A 24 -6.78 -11.09 0.41
N GLU A 25 -7.93 -10.46 0.24
CA GLU A 25 -8.05 -9.00 0.03
C GLU A 25 -7.58 -8.19 1.23
N ALA A 26 -7.95 -8.60 2.45
CA ALA A 26 -7.50 -7.95 3.68
C ALA A 26 -5.98 -8.04 3.83
N ASN A 27 -5.38 -9.18 3.51
CA ASN A 27 -3.94 -9.36 3.53
C ASN A 27 -3.23 -8.45 2.50
N ARG A 28 -3.78 -8.37 1.27
CA ARG A 28 -3.30 -7.44 0.25
C ARG A 28 -3.38 -5.98 0.71
N TYR A 29 -4.49 -5.60 1.35
CA TYR A 29 -4.68 -4.26 1.89
C TYR A 29 -3.62 -3.94 2.96
N ARG A 30 -3.40 -4.84 3.94
CA ARG A 30 -2.37 -4.70 4.96
C ARG A 30 -0.96 -4.55 4.37
N ARG A 31 -0.61 -5.34 3.36
CA ARG A 31 0.67 -5.23 2.65
C ARG A 31 0.87 -3.84 2.02
N ASN A 32 -0.17 -3.34 1.34
CA ASN A 32 -0.11 -2.02 0.71
C ASN A 32 -0.10 -0.88 1.73
N GLU A 33 -0.79 -1.05 2.86
CA GLU A 33 -0.80 -0.07 3.94
C GLU A 33 0.57 0.00 4.62
N ALA A 34 1.22 -1.15 4.87
CA ALA A 34 2.60 -1.21 5.34
C ALA A 34 3.57 -0.48 4.39
N ALA A 35 3.47 -0.73 3.08
CA ALA A 35 4.28 -0.03 2.06
C ALA A 35 4.07 1.50 2.11
N ARG A 36 2.82 1.96 2.22
CA ARG A 36 2.49 3.38 2.34
C ARG A 36 3.04 3.99 3.63
N GLU A 37 2.98 3.27 4.73
CA GLU A 37 3.49 3.75 6.02
C GLU A 37 5.02 3.92 5.98
N LEU A 38 5.72 3.05 5.26
CA LEU A 38 7.17 3.17 5.07
C LEU A 38 7.55 4.36 4.19
N GLU A 39 6.79 4.61 3.11
CA GLU A 39 6.97 5.83 2.33
C GLU A 39 6.74 7.07 3.21
N ARG A 40 5.73 7.06 4.08
CA ARG A 40 5.49 8.15 5.03
C ARG A 40 6.65 8.30 6.01
N GLN A 41 7.17 7.23 6.58
CA GLN A 41 8.32 7.28 7.49
C GLN A 41 9.58 7.76 6.79
N ALA A 42 9.86 7.28 5.58
CA ALA A 42 10.98 7.73 4.76
C ALA A 42 10.86 9.22 4.42
N ARG A 43 9.66 9.68 4.02
CA ARG A 43 9.37 11.11 3.78
C ARG A 43 9.56 11.94 5.04
N ARG A 44 9.03 11.51 6.19
CA ARG A 44 9.20 12.22 7.48
C ARG A 44 10.68 12.36 7.86
N ARG A 45 11.47 11.29 7.72
CA ARG A 45 12.92 11.34 7.98
C ARG A 45 13.63 12.27 7.01
N TRP A 46 13.27 12.23 5.73
CA TRP A 46 13.80 13.15 4.73
C TRP A 46 13.47 14.60 5.06
N THR A 47 12.22 14.91 5.42
CA THR A 47 11.79 16.26 5.82
C THR A 47 12.52 16.75 7.07
N ALA A 48 12.73 15.86 8.06
CA ALA A 48 13.49 16.20 9.27
C ALA A 48 14.96 16.51 8.93
N TRP A 49 15.57 15.71 8.06
CA TRP A 49 16.95 15.92 7.61
C TRP A 49 17.09 17.21 6.78
N SER A 50 16.17 17.45 5.85
CA SER A 50 16.17 18.67 5.03
C SER A 50 15.98 19.92 5.87
N PHE A 51 15.16 19.84 6.93
CA PHE A 51 15.01 20.92 7.92
C PHE A 51 16.31 21.15 8.71
N GLY A 52 16.98 20.09 9.15
CA GLY A 52 18.29 20.19 9.82
C GLY A 52 19.36 20.85 8.95
N VAL A 53 19.40 20.52 7.65
CA VAL A 53 20.31 21.16 6.69
C VAL A 53 19.96 22.63 6.48
N ALA A 54 18.66 22.95 6.36
CA ALA A 54 18.19 24.32 6.17
C ALA A 54 18.53 25.25 7.35
N LEU A 55 18.67 24.71 8.57
CA LEU A 55 19.06 25.46 9.76
C LEU A 55 20.51 25.97 9.75
N VAL A 56 21.40 25.38 8.94
CA VAL A 56 22.82 25.77 8.91
C VAL A 56 22.99 27.23 8.46
N LEU A 57 22.25 27.65 7.43
CA LEU A 57 22.31 29.02 6.88
C LEU A 57 21.92 30.11 7.90
N PRO A 58 20.75 30.07 8.56
CA PRO A 58 20.38 31.07 9.55
C PRO A 58 21.32 31.04 10.77
N VAL A 59 21.81 29.88 11.20
CA VAL A 59 22.80 29.77 12.29
C VAL A 59 24.10 30.49 11.92
N LEU A 60 24.59 30.33 10.69
CA LEU A 60 25.79 31.05 10.21
C LEU A 60 25.58 32.56 10.15
N VAL A 61 24.40 33.03 9.71
CA VAL A 61 24.07 34.46 9.69
C VAL A 61 24.05 35.03 11.10
N TRP A 62 23.46 34.32 12.06
CA TRP A 62 23.50 34.72 13.47
C TRP A 62 24.91 34.72 14.02
N ALA A 63 25.71 33.69 13.78
CA ALA A 63 27.09 33.60 14.23
C ALA A 63 27.93 34.78 13.69
N TYR A 64 27.76 35.12 12.41
CA TYR A 64 28.39 36.28 11.79
C TYR A 64 27.91 37.60 12.40
N PHE A 65 26.60 37.76 12.59
CA PHE A 65 26.01 38.97 13.19
C PHE A 65 26.53 39.21 14.61
N LEU A 66 26.57 38.17 15.44
CA LEU A 66 27.11 38.18 16.80
C LEU A 66 28.62 38.43 16.86
N ALA A 67 29.38 37.89 15.91
CA ALA A 67 30.83 38.08 15.83
C ALA A 67 31.24 39.44 15.24
N SER A 68 30.35 40.08 14.48
CA SER A 68 30.63 41.39 13.86
C SER A 68 30.48 42.55 14.84
N GLU A 69 31.40 43.51 14.81
CA GLU A 69 31.28 44.78 15.56
C GLU A 69 29.99 45.55 15.22
N ALA A 70 29.43 45.31 14.02
CA ALA A 70 28.16 45.86 13.55
C ALA A 70 26.93 45.41 14.37
N GLY A 71 27.04 44.30 15.11
CA GLY A 71 26.01 43.81 16.04
C GLY A 71 25.84 44.70 17.26
N PHE A 72 26.91 45.36 17.73
CA PHE A 72 26.91 46.17 18.96
C PHE A 72 27.14 47.67 18.76
N ALA A 73 27.57 48.10 17.56
CA ALA A 73 28.05 49.48 17.33
C ALA A 73 27.01 50.60 17.49
N HIS A 74 25.70 50.33 17.53
CA HIS A 74 24.67 51.37 17.73
C HIS A 74 23.45 50.85 18.50
N LEU A 75 23.47 50.98 19.83
CA LEU A 75 22.40 50.53 20.76
C LEU A 75 20.99 51.02 20.38
N HIS A 76 20.88 52.22 19.80
CA HIS A 76 19.60 52.84 19.42
C HIS A 76 18.99 52.25 18.13
N GLN A 77 19.80 51.63 17.25
CA GLN A 77 19.33 50.93 16.04
C GLN A 77 19.29 49.41 16.21
N PHE A 78 19.78 48.91 17.36
CA PHE A 78 19.83 47.49 17.71
C PHE A 78 18.49 46.76 17.52
N PRO A 79 17.32 47.24 18.00
CA PRO A 79 16.05 46.52 17.86
C PRO A 79 15.56 46.42 16.39
N ALA A 80 15.82 47.45 15.57
CA ALA A 80 15.46 47.42 14.15
C ALA A 80 16.37 46.47 13.35
N ARG A 81 17.67 46.43 13.68
CA ARG A 81 18.64 45.53 13.04
C ARG A 81 18.39 44.07 13.40
N THR A 82 18.09 43.77 14.67
CA THR A 82 17.75 42.40 15.10
C THR A 82 16.44 41.92 14.49
N ALA A 83 15.44 42.80 14.34
CA ALA A 83 14.22 42.48 13.60
C ALA A 83 14.51 42.13 12.13
N GLY A 84 15.39 42.90 11.46
CA GLY A 84 15.81 42.61 10.09
C GLY A 84 16.55 41.26 9.96
N VAL A 85 17.45 40.95 10.90
CA VAL A 85 18.16 39.66 10.93
C VAL A 85 17.21 38.49 11.20
N LEU A 86 16.20 38.68 12.06
CA LEU A 86 15.14 37.69 12.30
C LEU A 86 14.36 37.39 11.03
N VAL A 87 13.89 38.42 10.32
CA VAL A 87 13.15 38.27 9.06
C VAL A 87 14.01 37.60 7.99
N ALA A 88 15.28 38.01 7.86
CA ALA A 88 16.22 37.39 6.94
C ALA A 88 16.49 35.92 7.29
N SER A 89 16.57 35.58 8.58
CA SER A 89 16.78 34.21 9.06
C SER A 89 15.58 33.32 8.74
N VAL A 90 14.36 33.81 8.96
CA VAL A 90 13.12 33.08 8.60
C VAL A 90 13.06 32.86 7.09
N PHE A 91 13.36 33.89 6.30
CA PHE A 91 13.39 33.79 4.85
C PHE A 91 14.42 32.77 4.35
N LEU A 92 15.65 32.83 4.86
CA LEU A 92 16.72 31.88 4.53
C LEU A 92 16.37 30.46 4.94
N LEU A 93 15.70 30.27 6.07
CA LEU A 93 15.23 28.96 6.51
C LEU A 93 14.20 28.38 5.53
N VAL A 94 13.22 29.18 5.11
CA VAL A 94 12.20 28.74 4.15
C VAL A 94 12.84 28.42 2.79
N VAL A 95 13.68 29.32 2.27
CA VAL A 95 14.37 29.12 0.98
C VAL A 95 15.30 27.91 1.03
N GLY A 96 16.10 27.77 2.10
CA GLY A 96 16.99 26.64 2.31
C GLY A 96 16.23 25.32 2.43
N TRP A 97 15.07 25.33 3.09
CA TRP A 97 14.21 24.15 3.21
C TRP A 97 13.59 23.74 1.87
N VAL A 98 13.04 24.69 1.10
CA VAL A 98 12.48 24.42 -0.24
C VAL A 98 13.57 23.91 -1.19
N ALA A 99 14.76 24.53 -1.15
CA ALA A 99 15.91 24.07 -1.93
C ALA A 99 16.31 22.64 -1.54
N ALA A 100 16.52 22.36 -0.25
CA ALA A 100 16.88 21.02 0.22
C ALA A 100 15.80 19.96 -0.10
N ALA A 101 14.51 20.32 0.01
CA ALA A 101 13.40 19.45 -0.35
C ALA A 101 13.36 19.17 -1.86
N GLY A 102 13.57 20.18 -2.70
CA GLY A 102 13.63 20.06 -4.16
C GLY A 102 14.83 19.28 -4.67
N LEU A 103 16.01 19.54 -4.10
CA LEU A 103 17.25 18.81 -4.38
C LEU A 103 17.18 17.33 -3.98
N GLY A 104 16.30 16.96 -3.04
CA GLY A 104 16.02 15.57 -2.69
C GLY A 104 15.47 14.69 -3.82
N SER A 105 14.97 15.30 -4.90
CA SER A 105 14.53 14.59 -6.10
C SER A 105 15.66 14.25 -7.07
N THR A 106 16.85 14.85 -6.88
CA THR A 106 17.98 14.70 -7.80
C THR A 106 18.81 13.44 -7.50
N ARG A 107 19.43 12.86 -8.54
CA ARG A 107 20.27 11.65 -8.41
C ARG A 107 21.44 11.82 -7.44
N LEU A 108 21.90 13.05 -7.22
CA LEU A 108 23.04 13.37 -6.33
C LEU A 108 22.74 13.07 -4.86
N PHE A 109 21.50 13.22 -4.42
CA PHE A 109 21.07 12.91 -3.04
C PHE A 109 20.45 11.51 -2.91
N ALA A 110 20.47 10.71 -3.97
CA ALA A 110 19.92 9.36 -3.97
C ALA A 110 20.59 8.49 -2.90
N GLY A 111 21.91 8.60 -2.70
CA GLY A 111 22.66 7.82 -1.70
C GLY A 111 22.29 8.15 -0.25
N VAL A 112 22.07 9.43 0.07
CA VAL A 112 21.65 9.88 1.41
C VAL A 112 20.20 9.46 1.67
N ARG A 113 19.33 9.60 0.66
CA ARG A 113 17.96 9.09 0.72
C ARG A 113 17.93 7.56 0.91
N ASP A 114 18.82 6.86 0.22
CA ASP A 114 18.97 5.41 0.33
C ASP A 114 19.36 5.01 1.76
N GLN A 115 20.32 5.73 2.35
CA GLN A 115 20.75 5.51 3.73
C GLN A 115 19.66 5.81 4.76
N ALA A 116 18.88 6.88 4.58
CA ALA A 116 17.70 7.16 5.39
C ALA A 116 16.60 6.09 5.27
N ALA A 117 16.54 5.41 4.12
CA ALA A 117 15.60 4.33 3.82
C ALA A 117 16.09 2.92 4.20
N ARG A 118 17.37 2.72 4.55
CA ARG A 118 17.91 1.38 4.89
C ARG A 118 17.23 0.74 6.11
N GLY A 119 16.98 1.52 7.15
CA GLY A 119 16.25 1.05 8.35
C GLY A 119 14.82 0.56 8.06
N PRO A 120 13.95 1.37 7.42
CA PRO A 120 12.56 0.97 7.15
C PRO A 120 12.46 -0.20 6.17
N ARG A 121 13.41 -0.37 5.24
CA ARG A 121 13.41 -1.48 4.28
C ARG A 121 13.54 -2.86 4.93
N GLY A 122 14.31 -3.00 6.01
CA GLY A 122 14.50 -4.29 6.68
C GLY A 122 13.23 -4.79 7.40
N LEU A 123 12.49 -3.88 8.04
CA LEU A 123 11.19 -4.18 8.65
C LEU A 123 10.13 -4.47 7.58
N HIS A 124 10.15 -3.71 6.48
CA HIS A 124 9.25 -3.97 5.35
C HIS A 124 9.44 -5.36 4.76
N ALA A 125 10.68 -5.79 4.55
CA ALA A 125 10.97 -7.09 3.96
C ALA A 125 10.38 -8.22 4.80
N ARG A 126 10.42 -8.09 6.13
CA ARG A 126 9.81 -9.06 7.07
C ARG A 126 8.29 -9.03 7.02
N GLU A 127 7.68 -7.86 6.98
CA GLU A 127 6.21 -7.71 6.88
C GLU A 127 5.68 -8.21 5.54
N VAL A 128 6.37 -7.93 4.45
CA VAL A 128 6.05 -8.45 3.11
C VAL A 128 6.20 -9.95 3.08
N ALA A 129 7.30 -10.51 3.61
CA ALA A 129 7.49 -11.95 3.68
C ALA A 129 6.39 -12.64 4.53
N ALA A 130 5.99 -12.04 5.64
CA ALA A 130 4.90 -12.56 6.47
C ALA A 130 3.54 -12.49 5.75
N ALA A 131 3.25 -11.39 5.05
CA ALA A 131 2.05 -11.22 4.26
C ALA A 131 2.00 -12.23 3.09
N ASP A 132 3.13 -12.44 2.39
CA ASP A 132 3.23 -13.38 1.29
C ASP A 132 3.13 -14.83 1.78
N ALA A 133 3.69 -15.16 2.95
CA ALA A 133 3.52 -16.46 3.59
C ALA A 133 2.04 -16.72 3.97
N ALA A 134 1.34 -15.71 4.50
CA ALA A 134 -0.09 -15.80 4.79
C ALA A 134 -0.93 -15.94 3.51
N ALA A 135 -0.57 -15.25 2.43
CA ALA A 135 -1.25 -15.37 1.13
C ALA A 135 -1.08 -16.77 0.54
N ARG A 136 0.12 -17.36 0.62
CA ARG A 136 0.37 -18.76 0.20
C ARG A 136 -0.48 -19.76 0.98
N ARG A 137 -0.62 -19.57 2.30
CA ARG A 137 -1.47 -20.44 3.14
C ARG A 137 -2.94 -20.36 2.72
N ILE A 138 -3.46 -19.16 2.47
CA ILE A 138 -4.84 -18.97 2.03
C ILE A 138 -5.06 -19.58 0.64
N LEU A 139 -4.13 -19.37 -0.30
CA LEU A 139 -4.22 -19.95 -1.65
C LEU A 139 -4.11 -21.48 -1.68
N ALA A 140 -3.48 -22.08 -0.66
CA ALA A 140 -3.38 -23.52 -0.50
C ALA A 140 -4.64 -24.16 0.12
N GLU A 141 -5.60 -23.36 0.61
CA GLU A 141 -6.86 -23.89 1.12
C GLU A 141 -7.60 -24.66 0.01
N PRO A 142 -8.21 -25.82 0.33
CA PRO A 142 -8.85 -26.70 -0.66
C PRO A 142 -9.99 -26.00 -1.43
N THR A 143 -10.59 -24.97 -0.84
CA THR A 143 -11.59 -24.12 -1.48
C THR A 143 -11.05 -23.35 -2.68
N LEU A 144 -9.78 -22.96 -2.66
CA LEU A 144 -9.14 -22.16 -3.70
C LEU A 144 -8.18 -22.99 -4.57
N SER A 145 -7.51 -24.02 -4.03
CA SER A 145 -6.52 -24.83 -4.74
C SER A 145 -7.15 -25.85 -5.71
N GLU A 146 -8.24 -26.51 -5.30
CA GLU A 146 -9.04 -27.44 -6.11
C GLU A 146 -10.40 -26.81 -6.46
N GLY A 147 -10.37 -25.53 -6.83
CA GLY A 147 -11.55 -24.69 -6.99
C GLY A 147 -12.60 -25.28 -7.94
N ARG A 148 -13.81 -25.55 -7.42
CA ARG A 148 -14.99 -25.94 -8.23
C ARG A 148 -15.61 -24.75 -8.97
N ILE A 149 -15.26 -23.52 -8.57
CA ILE A 149 -15.65 -22.27 -9.23
C ILE A 149 -14.57 -21.91 -10.25
N PRO A 150 -14.91 -21.64 -11.53
CA PRO A 150 -13.94 -21.19 -12.52
C PRO A 150 -13.17 -19.94 -12.06
N ASP A 151 -11.85 -19.91 -12.29
CA ASP A 151 -10.95 -18.84 -11.84
C ASP A 151 -11.43 -17.43 -12.23
N ARG A 152 -12.09 -17.27 -13.39
CA ARG A 152 -12.67 -15.99 -13.87
C ARG A 152 -13.77 -15.41 -12.96
N TYR A 153 -14.43 -16.25 -12.18
CA TYR A 153 -15.47 -15.86 -11.23
C TYR A 153 -14.97 -15.86 -9.78
N LEU A 154 -13.68 -16.12 -9.55
CA LEU A 154 -13.07 -16.26 -8.25
C LEU A 154 -12.74 -14.88 -7.65
N SER A 155 -13.77 -14.04 -7.50
CA SER A 155 -13.72 -12.72 -6.87
C SER A 155 -14.84 -12.60 -5.84
N PRO A 156 -14.68 -11.82 -4.76
CA PRO A 156 -15.70 -11.72 -3.72
C PRO A 156 -17.07 -11.31 -4.25
N ARG A 157 -17.08 -10.42 -5.26
CA ARG A 157 -18.31 -9.95 -5.89
C ARG A 157 -19.03 -11.05 -6.66
N MET A 158 -18.31 -11.83 -7.48
CA MET A 158 -18.91 -12.91 -8.26
C MET A 158 -19.37 -14.07 -7.36
N VAL A 159 -18.59 -14.42 -6.33
CA VAL A 159 -19.00 -15.44 -5.35
C VAL A 159 -20.22 -14.99 -4.53
N SER A 160 -20.33 -13.69 -4.21
CA SER A 160 -21.54 -13.15 -3.57
C SER A 160 -22.79 -13.23 -4.47
N MET A 161 -22.64 -13.10 -5.79
CA MET A 161 -23.73 -13.32 -6.74
C MET A 161 -24.13 -14.78 -6.82
N LEU A 162 -23.16 -15.72 -6.77
CA LEU A 162 -23.45 -17.14 -6.68
C LEU A 162 -24.26 -17.47 -5.43
N LEU A 163 -23.87 -16.93 -4.27
CA LEU A 163 -24.60 -17.07 -3.01
C LEU A 163 -26.04 -16.56 -3.10
N ARG A 164 -26.27 -15.44 -3.79
CA ARG A 164 -27.63 -14.90 -4.02
C ARG A 164 -28.54 -15.91 -4.71
N PHE A 165 -28.04 -16.69 -5.67
CA PHE A 165 -28.85 -17.71 -6.35
C PHE A 165 -29.23 -18.87 -5.44
N PHE A 166 -28.35 -19.26 -4.52
CA PHE A 166 -28.66 -20.27 -3.51
C PHE A 166 -29.65 -19.74 -2.46
N ASP A 167 -29.46 -18.52 -1.97
CA ASP A 167 -30.32 -17.89 -0.97
C ASP A 167 -31.73 -17.61 -1.51
N ALA A 168 -31.85 -17.27 -2.80
CA ALA A 168 -33.13 -17.12 -3.48
C ALA A 168 -33.80 -18.45 -3.88
N GLY A 169 -33.16 -19.59 -3.61
CA GLY A 169 -33.65 -20.91 -4.01
C GLY A 169 -33.65 -21.16 -5.52
N GLN A 170 -32.96 -20.31 -6.29
CA GLN A 170 -32.90 -20.37 -7.76
C GLN A 170 -31.92 -21.43 -8.26
N ALA A 171 -30.90 -21.75 -7.46
CA ALA A 171 -29.92 -22.79 -7.75
C ALA A 171 -29.80 -23.76 -6.57
N THR A 172 -29.77 -25.06 -6.88
CA THR A 172 -29.55 -26.14 -5.89
C THR A 172 -28.14 -26.73 -6.00
N PHE A 173 -27.45 -26.51 -7.12
CA PHE A 173 -26.10 -27.02 -7.37
C PHE A 173 -25.19 -25.90 -7.86
N LEU A 174 -23.89 -26.01 -7.60
CA LEU A 174 -22.92 -25.01 -8.02
C LEU A 174 -22.89 -24.78 -9.53
N GLU A 175 -22.99 -25.85 -10.32
CA GLU A 175 -23.02 -25.77 -11.78
C GLU A 175 -24.23 -24.95 -12.27
N SER A 176 -25.39 -25.13 -11.63
CA SER A 176 -26.59 -24.34 -11.95
C SER A 176 -26.40 -22.86 -11.60
N ALA A 177 -25.80 -22.56 -10.45
CA ALA A 177 -25.52 -21.18 -10.05
C ALA A 177 -24.51 -20.51 -11.00
N VAL A 178 -23.47 -21.24 -11.44
CA VAL A 178 -22.47 -20.74 -12.40
C VAL A 178 -23.10 -20.51 -13.77
N TYR A 179 -23.97 -21.41 -14.23
CA TYR A 179 -24.70 -21.24 -15.49
C TYR A 179 -25.61 -20.00 -15.46
N MET A 180 -26.37 -19.82 -14.37
CA MET A 180 -27.24 -18.65 -14.19
C MET A 180 -26.43 -17.35 -14.14
N LEU A 181 -25.28 -17.36 -13.45
CA LEU A 181 -24.38 -16.22 -13.44
C LEU A 181 -23.87 -15.91 -14.85
N ASP A 182 -23.44 -16.91 -15.62
CA ASP A 182 -22.95 -16.71 -16.98
C ASP A 182 -24.05 -16.16 -17.92
N ALA A 183 -25.28 -16.65 -17.77
CA ALA A 183 -26.43 -16.12 -18.50
C ALA A 183 -26.75 -14.66 -18.13
N GLU A 184 -26.72 -14.29 -16.85
CA GLU A 184 -26.95 -12.91 -16.38
C GLU A 184 -25.85 -11.96 -16.86
N LEU A 185 -24.58 -12.41 -16.86
CA LEU A 185 -23.44 -11.63 -17.34
C LEU A 185 -23.48 -11.41 -18.87
N ARG A 186 -23.95 -12.40 -19.64
CA ARG A 186 -24.11 -12.28 -21.10
C ARG A 186 -25.32 -11.44 -21.50
N GLY A 187 -26.41 -11.51 -20.73
CA GLY A 187 -27.68 -10.85 -21.04
C GLY A 187 -27.74 -9.35 -20.72
N SER A 188 -26.78 -8.82 -19.95
CA SER A 188 -26.79 -7.43 -19.49
C SER A 188 -25.57 -6.66 -19.96
N ALA A 189 -25.80 -5.59 -20.73
CA ALA A 189 -24.77 -4.63 -21.13
C ALA A 189 -24.05 -3.99 -19.92
N HIS A 190 -24.69 -3.96 -18.74
CA HIS A 190 -24.13 -3.42 -17.51
C HIS A 190 -23.09 -4.35 -16.86
N TYR A 191 -23.20 -5.66 -17.08
CA TYR A 191 -22.32 -6.67 -16.49
C TYR A 191 -21.13 -7.10 -17.36
N ARG A 192 -21.11 -6.68 -18.63
CA ARG A 192 -20.03 -6.99 -19.57
C ARG A 192 -18.65 -6.49 -19.13
N ASN A 193 -18.60 -5.41 -18.33
CA ASN A 193 -17.37 -4.84 -17.75
C ASN A 193 -17.12 -5.28 -16.29
N LEU A 194 -17.96 -6.16 -15.73
CA LEU A 194 -17.92 -6.53 -14.31
C LEU A 194 -17.16 -7.83 -14.03
N VAL A 195 -16.89 -8.63 -15.06
CA VAL A 195 -15.92 -9.73 -14.96
C VAL A 195 -14.53 -9.12 -14.96
N PRO A 196 -13.78 -9.16 -13.84
CA PRO A 196 -12.42 -8.66 -13.83
C PRO A 196 -11.60 -9.45 -14.85
N ALA A 197 -10.81 -8.77 -15.68
CA ALA A 197 -9.84 -9.44 -16.56
C ALA A 197 -8.86 -10.32 -15.75
N GLU A 198 -8.62 -9.96 -14.49
CA GLU A 198 -7.81 -10.70 -13.54
C GLU A 198 -8.48 -10.70 -12.16
N THR A 199 -8.62 -11.87 -11.55
CA THR A 199 -9.18 -11.99 -10.19
C THR A 199 -8.12 -11.78 -9.12
N THR A 200 -8.57 -11.48 -7.90
CA THR A 200 -7.67 -11.22 -6.76
C THR A 200 -6.75 -12.41 -6.48
N ALA A 201 -7.25 -13.63 -6.62
CA ALA A 201 -6.47 -14.85 -6.46
C ALA A 201 -5.49 -15.07 -7.62
N SER A 202 -5.90 -14.86 -8.88
CA SER A 202 -4.99 -14.98 -10.04
C SER A 202 -3.81 -14.02 -9.96
N ARG A 203 -4.05 -12.76 -9.55
CA ARG A 203 -2.97 -11.77 -9.35
C ARG A 203 -2.00 -12.16 -8.26
N GLU A 204 -2.48 -12.68 -7.12
CA GLU A 204 -1.57 -13.12 -6.05
C GLU A 204 -0.81 -14.38 -6.46
N ARG A 205 -1.42 -15.31 -7.20
CA ARG A 205 -0.72 -16.49 -7.75
C ARG A 205 0.41 -16.08 -8.69
N GLU A 206 0.14 -15.18 -9.64
CA GLU A 206 1.15 -14.70 -10.59
C GLU A 206 2.29 -13.95 -9.89
N ARG A 207 1.96 -13.10 -8.92
CA ARG A 207 2.96 -12.39 -8.10
C ARG A 207 3.85 -13.35 -7.31
N LEU A 208 3.26 -14.38 -6.70
CA LEU A 208 4.00 -15.38 -5.94
C LEU A 208 4.83 -16.32 -6.83
N ALA A 209 4.38 -16.55 -8.08
CA ALA A 209 5.15 -17.30 -9.09
C ALA A 209 6.35 -16.49 -9.62
N GLY A 210 6.21 -15.16 -9.72
CA GLY A 210 7.31 -14.26 -10.12
C GLY A 210 8.37 -14.01 -9.03
N HIS A 211 8.09 -14.38 -7.77
CA HIS A 211 9.04 -14.36 -6.66
C HIS A 211 9.25 -15.78 -6.11
N PRO A 212 10.00 -16.64 -6.81
CA PRO A 212 10.44 -17.90 -6.24
C PRO A 212 11.30 -17.58 -5.00
N THR A 213 11.02 -18.28 -3.92
CA THR A 213 11.70 -18.19 -2.63
C THR A 213 13.21 -18.18 -2.80
N GLU A 214 13.88 -17.05 -2.51
CA GLU A 214 15.31 -17.00 -2.14
C GLU A 214 15.54 -17.63 -0.73
N GLY A 215 14.89 -18.77 -0.47
CA GLY A 215 14.94 -19.49 0.81
C GLY A 215 15.14 -20.99 0.65
N GLY A 216 15.53 -21.43 -0.54
CA GLY A 216 15.94 -22.82 -0.80
C GLY A 216 17.29 -22.82 -1.51
N GLN A 217 18.37 -22.68 -0.75
CA GLN A 217 19.67 -23.21 -1.17
C GLN A 217 19.88 -24.55 -0.46
N PRO A 218 20.29 -25.63 -1.17
CA PRO A 218 20.99 -26.73 -0.54
C PRO A 218 22.36 -26.28 0.02
#